data_AF-A0A1D2XAM3-F1
#
_entry.id   AF-A0A1D2XAM3-F1
#
_cell.length_a   1.000
_cell.length_b   1.000
_cell.length_c   1.000
_cell.angle_alpha   90.00
_cell.angle_beta   90.00
_cell.angle_gamma   90.00
#
_symmetry.space_group_name_H-M   'P 1'
#
loop_
_entity.id
_entity.type
_entity.pdbx_description
1 polymer ?
#
loop_
_entity_poly.entity_id
_entity_poly.type
_entity_poly.pdbx_seq_one_letter_code
_entity_poly.pdbx_strand_id
1 'polypeptide(L)'
;MSISDQKYELKQVYFHSSTEHQINGKRSPFSAHFVHSDPKDNIAVIAVAFEEGDSNIVIEEVCSHMSKRYGVLKMKLSVNSLLPEDQSYYRFNGSLTTPSCSEGMLCLRINNAGRMAPEAEAITLFTGG
;
A
#
# COMPACT_ATOMS: atom_id res chain seq x y z
N MET A 1 -1.91 -12.36 8.18
CA MET A 1 -2.39 -12.93 6.91
C MET A 1 -2.10 -14.43 6.87
N SER A 2 -2.90 -15.23 6.17
CA SER A 2 -2.58 -16.62 5.86
C SER A 2 -2.65 -16.88 4.36
N ILE A 3 -1.65 -17.57 3.81
CA ILE A 3 -1.58 -17.95 2.40
C ILE A 3 -1.19 -19.42 2.33
N SER A 4 -2.05 -20.26 1.75
CA SER A 4 -1.80 -21.71 1.64
C SER A 4 -1.36 -22.32 2.99
N ASP A 5 -2.12 -22.02 4.05
CA ASP A 5 -1.88 -22.43 5.45
C ASP A 5 -0.61 -21.87 6.14
N GLN A 6 0.23 -21.12 5.42
CA GLN A 6 1.36 -20.41 6.00
C GLN A 6 0.88 -19.07 6.60
N LYS A 7 1.26 -18.81 7.87
CA LYS A 7 0.97 -17.54 8.54
C LYS A 7 2.08 -16.52 8.30
N TYR A 8 1.66 -15.30 7.99
CA TYR A 8 2.51 -14.13 7.83
C TYR A 8 2.02 -13.02 8.78
N GLU A 9 2.93 -12.49 9.58
CA GLU A 9 2.69 -11.39 10.51
C GLU A 9 2.98 -10.05 9.85
N LEU A 10 2.10 -9.07 10.04
CA LEU A 10 2.34 -7.72 9.57
C LEU A 10 3.52 -7.11 10.34
N LYS A 11 4.52 -6.62 9.61
CA LYS A 11 5.68 -5.95 10.19
C LYS A 11 5.61 -4.44 9.98
N GLN A 12 5.24 -4.00 8.77
CA GLN A 12 5.36 -2.60 8.35
C GLN A 12 4.29 -2.24 7.31
N VAL A 13 3.92 -0.96 7.27
CA VAL A 13 3.09 -0.38 6.21
C VAL A 13 3.85 0.79 5.59
N TYR A 14 4.02 0.77 4.27
CA TYR A 14 4.63 1.85 3.50
C TYR A 14 3.58 2.52 2.63
N PHE A 15 3.72 3.83 2.44
CA PHE A 15 2.87 4.61 1.56
C PHE A 15 3.71 5.23 0.45
N HIS A 16 3.18 5.23 -0.77
CA HIS A 16 3.87 5.76 -1.95
C HIS A 16 2.97 6.76 -2.68
N SER A 17 3.52 7.96 -2.91
CA SER A 17 2.97 9.07 -3.71
C SER A 17 3.26 8.88 -5.20
N SER A 18 2.82 7.74 -5.75
CA SER A 18 2.75 7.35 -7.17
C SER A 18 2.84 5.83 -7.21
N THR A 19 1.90 5.15 -7.83
CA THR A 19 1.98 3.68 -7.88
C THR A 19 2.97 3.20 -8.92
N GLU A 20 3.90 2.34 -8.49
CA GLU A 20 4.81 1.64 -9.42
C GLU A 20 4.05 0.67 -10.35
N HIS A 21 2.90 0.15 -9.90
CA HIS A 21 2.05 -0.76 -10.66
C HIS A 21 0.92 -0.02 -11.39
N GLN A 22 0.66 -0.42 -12.64
CA GLN A 22 -0.45 0.06 -13.46
C GLN A 22 -1.51 -1.04 -13.61
N ILE A 23 -2.79 -0.66 -13.51
CA ILE A 23 -3.90 -1.53 -13.93
C ILE A 23 -4.51 -0.89 -15.18
N ASN A 24 -4.59 -1.65 -16.28
CA ASN A 24 -5.13 -1.18 -17.57
C ASN A 24 -4.49 0.13 -18.07
N GLY A 25 -3.19 0.34 -17.81
CA GLY A 25 -2.46 1.55 -18.21
C GLY A 25 -2.72 2.78 -17.34
N LYS A 26 -3.57 2.68 -16.31
CA LYS A 26 -3.82 3.75 -15.35
C LYS A 26 -2.90 3.61 -14.15
N ARG A 27 -2.18 4.68 -13.82
CA ARG A 27 -1.47 4.82 -12.54
C ARG A 27 -2.45 5.36 -11.51
N SER A 28 -2.42 4.79 -10.32
CA SER A 28 -3.10 5.38 -9.19
C SER A 28 -2.19 6.44 -8.56
N PRO A 29 -2.77 7.52 -8.01
CA PRO A 29 -2.00 8.58 -7.36
C PRO A 29 -1.31 8.11 -6.08
N PHE A 30 -1.82 7.03 -5.46
CA PHE A 30 -1.38 6.61 -4.13
C PHE A 30 -1.46 5.09 -3.95
N SER A 31 -0.53 4.51 -3.19
CA SER A 31 -0.60 3.11 -2.76
C SER A 31 -0.09 2.88 -1.35
N ALA A 32 -0.67 1.90 -0.68
CA ALA A 32 -0.17 1.32 0.56
C ALA A 32 0.37 -0.09 0.32
N HIS A 33 1.56 -0.37 0.85
CA HIS A 33 2.20 -1.68 0.85
C HIS A 33 2.27 -2.23 2.27
N PHE A 34 1.62 -3.37 2.50
CA PHE A 34 1.57 -4.06 3.79
C PHE A 34 2.58 -5.21 3.77
N VAL A 35 3.71 -5.01 4.44
CA VAL A 35 4.81 -5.97 4.46
C VAL A 35 4.61 -6.95 5.60
N HIS A 36 4.52 -8.22 5.26
CA HIS A 36 4.38 -9.31 6.21
C HIS A 36 5.57 -10.26 6.11
N SER A 37 5.92 -10.91 7.22
CA SER A 37 6.89 -12.01 7.22
C SER A 37 6.42 -13.21 8.04
N ASP A 38 6.86 -14.40 7.64
CA ASP A 38 6.69 -15.62 8.42
C ASP A 38 7.88 -15.86 9.37
N PRO A 39 7.85 -16.89 10.25
CA PRO A 39 8.97 -17.19 11.15
C PRO A 39 10.28 -17.63 10.48
N LYS A 40 10.29 -17.81 9.16
CA LYS A 40 11.48 -18.14 8.35
C LYS A 40 11.94 -16.93 7.52
N ASP A 41 11.42 -15.75 7.82
CA ASP A 41 11.69 -14.48 7.13
C ASP A 41 11.27 -14.47 5.64
N ASN A 42 10.36 -15.36 5.23
CA ASN A 42 9.74 -15.25 3.90
C ASN A 42 8.81 -14.02 3.89
N ILE A 43 8.93 -13.19 2.85
CA ILE A 43 8.19 -11.92 2.75
C ILE A 43 6.95 -12.09 1.87
N ALA A 44 5.82 -11.55 2.34
CA ALA A 44 4.61 -11.37 1.57
C ALA A 44 4.14 -9.91 1.65
N VAL A 45 3.86 -9.30 0.51
CA VAL A 45 3.40 -7.91 0.42
C VAL A 45 1.99 -7.87 -0.17
N ILE A 46 1.09 -7.19 0.53
CA ILE A 46 -0.20 -6.79 -0.04
C ILE A 46 -0.05 -5.35 -0.54
N ALA A 47 -0.43 -5.09 -1.79
CA ALA A 47 -0.44 -3.76 -2.38
C ALA A 47 -1.88 -3.30 -2.67
N VAL A 48 -2.27 -2.18 -2.07
CA VAL A 48 -3.56 -1.52 -2.29
C VAL A 48 -3.29 -0.18 -2.93
N ALA A 49 -3.85 0.06 -4.12
CA ALA A 49 -3.85 1.39 -4.70
C ALA A 49 -5.14 2.12 -4.33
N PHE A 50 -5.05 3.44 -4.31
CA PHE A 50 -6.16 4.32 -4.00
C PHE A 50 -6.44 5.23 -5.20
N GLU A 51 -7.71 5.41 -5.49
CA GLU A 51 -8.21 6.34 -6.51
C GLU A 51 -9.07 7.41 -5.85
N GLU A 52 -9.25 8.53 -6.54
CA GLU A 52 -10.20 9.56 -6.12
C GLU A 52 -11.61 8.97 -5.90
N GLY A 53 -12.27 9.47 -4.86
CA GLY A 53 -13.65 9.14 -4.52
C GLY A 53 -13.95 9.49 -3.08
N ASP A 54 -14.86 8.74 -2.46
CA ASP A 54 -15.28 9.00 -1.08
C ASP A 54 -14.11 8.92 -0.11
N SER A 55 -14.03 9.91 0.78
CA SER A 55 -12.91 10.05 1.71
C SER A 55 -12.74 8.83 2.61
N ASN A 56 -11.50 8.36 2.71
CA ASN A 56 -11.04 7.53 3.81
C ASN A 56 -10.25 8.40 4.79
N ILE A 57 -10.81 8.63 5.98
CA ILE A 57 -10.24 9.51 7.00
C ILE A 57 -8.80 9.12 7.41
N VAL A 58 -8.47 7.82 7.36
CA VAL A 58 -7.11 7.35 7.68
C VAL A 58 -6.14 7.73 6.56
N ILE A 59 -6.57 7.64 5.30
CA ILE A 59 -5.76 8.07 4.15
C ILE A 59 -5.56 9.58 4.17
N GLU A 60 -6.59 10.36 4.50
CA GLU A 60 -6.44 11.81 4.67
C GLU A 60 -5.43 12.16 5.76
N GLU A 61 -5.50 11.49 6.91
CA GLU A 61 -4.55 11.69 8.00
C GLU A 61 -3.13 11.37 7.53
N VAL A 62 -2.90 10.22 6.89
CA VAL A 62 -1.59 9.85 6.32
C VAL A 62 -1.09 10.90 5.33
N CYS A 63 -1.92 11.30 4.35
CA CYS A 63 -1.56 12.28 3.32
C CYS A 63 -1.22 13.65 3.94
N SER A 64 -1.97 14.10 4.95
CA SER A 64 -1.70 15.38 5.63
C SER A 64 -0.34 15.43 6.34
N HIS A 65 0.19 14.26 6.75
CA HIS A 65 1.52 14.15 7.33
C HIS A 65 2.62 13.99 6.27
N MET A 66 2.32 13.38 5.11
CA MET A 66 3.25 13.28 3.99
C MET A 66 3.59 14.64 3.39
N SER A 67 2.67 15.61 3.46
CA SER A 67 2.85 16.98 2.95
C SER A 67 4.07 17.74 3.50
N LYS A 68 4.66 17.25 4.61
CA LYS A 68 5.69 17.98 5.36
C LYS A 68 7.10 17.37 5.28
N ARG A 69 7.26 16.08 4.93
CA ARG A 69 8.57 15.42 4.66
C ARG A 69 8.42 13.90 4.45
N TYR A 70 9.44 13.27 3.85
CA TYR A 70 9.78 11.86 4.07
C TYR A 70 10.05 11.63 5.58
N GLY A 71 9.35 10.68 6.22
CA GLY A 71 9.50 10.43 7.65
C GLY A 71 8.68 9.26 8.18
N VAL A 72 8.91 8.90 9.45
CA VAL A 72 8.16 7.83 10.14
C VAL A 72 6.99 8.46 10.88
N LEU A 73 5.78 8.05 10.53
CA LEU A 73 4.55 8.45 11.21
C LEU A 73 4.19 7.42 12.29
N LYS A 74 4.10 7.87 13.55
CA LYS A 74 3.60 7.04 14.66
C LYS A 74 2.12 7.30 14.84
N MET A 75 1.29 6.49 14.19
CA MET A 75 -0.17 6.50 14.35
C MET A 75 -0.69 5.13 14.75
N LYS A 76 -1.78 5.09 15.51
CA LYS A 76 -2.54 3.85 15.72
C LYS A 76 -3.58 3.75 14.60
N LEU A 77 -3.37 2.82 13.68
CA LEU A 77 -4.27 2.59 12.56
C LEU A 77 -4.82 1.16 12.60
N SER A 78 -6.08 1.00 12.25
CA SER A 78 -6.64 -0.33 11.97
C SER A 78 -6.34 -0.66 10.52
N VAL A 79 -5.50 -1.67 10.25
CA VAL A 79 -5.12 -2.05 8.89
C VAL A 79 -6.33 -2.41 8.04
N ASN A 80 -7.36 -2.99 8.65
CA ASN A 80 -8.61 -3.33 7.99
C ASN A 80 -9.34 -2.11 7.42
N SER A 81 -9.12 -0.91 7.97
CA SER A 81 -9.69 0.33 7.43
C SER A 81 -9.05 0.79 6.12
N LEU A 82 -7.90 0.21 5.75
CA LEU A 82 -7.17 0.50 4.52
C LEU A 82 -7.38 -0.56 3.43
N LEU A 83 -8.10 -1.64 3.75
CA LEU A 83 -8.44 -2.69 2.80
C LEU A 83 -9.86 -2.44 2.27
N PRO A 84 -10.11 -2.56 0.95
CA PRO A 84 -11.46 -2.53 0.43
C PRO A 84 -12.25 -3.75 0.91
N GLU A 85 -13.58 -3.66 0.84
CA GLU A 85 -14.48 -4.77 1.21
C GLU A 85 -14.24 -6.00 0.33
N ASP A 86 -14.18 -5.82 -0.99
CA ASP A 86 -13.76 -6.87 -1.93
C ASP A 86 -12.23 -6.87 -2.09
N GLN A 87 -11.62 -7.90 -1.52
CA GLN A 87 -10.18 -8.14 -1.49
C GLN A 87 -9.70 -9.11 -2.57
N SER A 88 -10.49 -9.32 -3.64
CA SER A 88 -10.04 -10.06 -4.82
C SER A 88 -8.70 -9.52 -5.31
N TYR A 89 -7.75 -10.40 -5.62
CA TYR A 89 -6.35 -10.01 -5.85
C TYR A 89 -5.71 -10.74 -7.02
N TYR A 90 -4.69 -10.11 -7.61
CA TYR A 90 -3.69 -10.76 -8.44
C TYR A 90 -2.52 -11.22 -7.59
N ARG A 91 -2.11 -12.48 -7.78
CA ARG A 91 -0.94 -13.08 -7.14
C ARG A 91 0.20 -13.20 -8.13
N PHE A 92 1.37 -12.70 -7.76
CA PHE A 92 2.59 -12.87 -8.54
C PHE A 92 3.81 -12.99 -7.62
N ASN A 93 4.83 -13.67 -8.12
CA ASN A 93 6.15 -13.65 -7.49
C ASN A 93 6.86 -12.39 -7.98
N GLY A 94 7.12 -11.45 -7.07
CA GLY A 94 7.78 -10.19 -7.35
C GLY A 94 9.12 -10.06 -6.63
N SER A 95 9.66 -8.85 -6.68
CA SER A 95 10.85 -8.42 -5.94
C SER A 95 10.51 -7.20 -5.07
N LEU A 96 11.33 -6.92 -4.05
CA LEU A 96 11.21 -5.68 -3.29
C LEU A 96 11.33 -4.46 -4.20
N THR A 97 10.44 -3.47 -4.01
CA THR A 97 10.42 -2.20 -4.74
C THR A 97 11.41 -1.16 -4.19
N THR A 98 12.25 -1.55 -3.22
CA THR A 98 13.31 -0.73 -2.63
C THR A 98 14.68 -1.39 -2.85
N PRO A 99 15.81 -0.65 -2.73
CA PRO A 99 17.14 -1.15 -3.10
C PRO A 99 17.67 -2.31 -2.23
N SER A 100 17.23 -3.52 -2.56
CA SER A 100 17.97 -4.78 -2.55
C SER A 100 17.45 -5.76 -3.61
N CYS A 101 16.38 -5.38 -4.35
CA CYS A 101 15.74 -6.15 -5.43
C CYS A 101 15.61 -7.65 -5.14
N SER A 102 15.37 -8.03 -3.88
CA SER A 102 15.34 -9.43 -3.48
C SER A 102 14.15 -10.11 -4.15
N GLU A 103 14.44 -11.07 -5.04
CA GLU A 103 13.44 -11.87 -5.75
C GLU A 103 12.81 -12.92 -4.81
N GLY A 104 11.65 -13.45 -5.20
CA GLY A 104 10.94 -14.48 -4.43
C GLY A 104 9.94 -13.93 -3.42
N MET A 105 9.64 -12.63 -3.48
CA MET A 105 8.63 -12.00 -2.63
C MET A 105 7.23 -12.29 -3.18
N LEU A 106 6.34 -12.79 -2.33
CA LEU A 106 4.97 -13.00 -2.72
C LEU A 106 4.20 -11.67 -2.71
N CYS A 107 3.74 -11.23 -3.88
CA CYS A 107 3.01 -9.97 -4.04
C CYS A 107 1.53 -10.24 -4.34
N LEU A 108 0.67 -9.56 -3.60
CA LEU A 108 -0.78 -9.63 -3.74
C LEU A 108 -1.31 -8.22 -4.01
N ARG A 109 -1.70 -7.95 -5.25
CA ARG A 109 -2.28 -6.66 -5.62
C ARG A 109 -3.79 -6.76 -5.57
N ILE A 110 -4.44 -6.01 -4.67
CA ILE A 110 -5.91 -5.97 -4.57
C ILE A 110 -6.48 -5.31 -5.83
N ASN A 111 -7.47 -5.94 -6.45
CA ASN A 111 -8.05 -5.50 -7.72
C ASN A 111 -8.80 -4.18 -7.56
N ASN A 112 -9.58 -4.06 -6.49
CA ASN A 112 -10.36 -2.87 -6.21
C ASN A 112 -9.49 -1.79 -5.58
N ALA A 113 -9.62 -0.58 -6.08
CA ALA A 113 -8.99 0.58 -5.48
C ALA A 113 -9.70 0.95 -4.18
N GLY A 114 -8.92 1.30 -3.16
CA GLY A 114 -9.43 2.11 -2.06
C GLY A 114 -9.80 3.51 -2.57
N ARG A 115 -10.53 4.26 -1.75
CA ARG A 115 -10.93 5.64 -2.08
C ARG A 115 -10.15 6.66 -1.24
N MET A 116 -9.83 7.78 -1.86
CA MET A 116 -9.22 8.94 -1.21
C MET A 116 -9.85 10.23 -1.72
N ALA A 117 -9.89 11.25 -0.85
CA ALA A 117 -10.40 12.56 -1.23
C ALA A 117 -9.48 13.24 -2.27
N PRO A 118 -10.01 14.00 -3.24
CA PRO A 118 -9.19 14.71 -4.24
C PRO A 118 -8.13 15.63 -3.62
N GLU A 119 -8.41 16.23 -2.47
CA GLU A 119 -7.47 17.11 -1.76
C GLU A 119 -6.23 16.37 -1.27
N ALA A 120 -6.37 15.08 -0.94
CA ALA A 120 -5.26 14.23 -0.54
C ALA A 120 -4.32 13.91 -1.72
N GLU A 121 -4.84 13.84 -2.94
CA GLU A 121 -4.03 13.72 -4.16
C GLU A 121 -3.27 15.02 -4.43
N ALA A 122 -3.93 16.17 -4.32
CA ALA A 122 -3.27 17.47 -4.47
C ALA A 122 -2.08 17.60 -3.50
N ILE A 123 -2.27 17.25 -2.22
CA ILE A 123 -1.19 17.23 -1.21
C ILE A 123 0.00 16.36 -1.66
N THR A 124 -0.30 15.19 -2.23
CA THR A 124 0.69 14.22 -2.71
C THR A 124 1.52 14.80 -3.88
N LEU A 125 0.86 15.46 -4.85
CA LEU A 125 1.52 16.09 -6.00
C LEU A 125 2.49 17.22 -5.61
N PHE A 126 2.19 18.00 -4.56
CA PHE A 126 3.09 19.06 -4.09
C PHE A 126 4.37 18.55 -3.41
N THR A 127 4.42 17.28 -2.99
CA THR A 127 5.59 16.71 -2.31
C THR A 127 6.65 16.12 -3.26
N GLY A 128 6.39 16.09 -4.56
CA GLY A 128 7.29 15.53 -5.58
C GLY A 128 8.37 16.47 -6.14
N GLY A 129 8.78 17.50 -5.38
CA GLY A 129 9.77 18.51 -5.78
C GLY A 129 11.17 18.28 -5.22
#